data_AF-A0A3M2VXM3-F1
#
_entry.id   AF-A0A3M2VXM3-F1
#
_cell.length_a   1.000
_cell.length_b   1.000
_cell.length_c   1.000
_cell.angle_alpha   90.00
_cell.angle_beta   90.00
_cell.angle_gamma   90.00
#
_symmetry.space_group_name_H-M   'P 1'
#
loop_
_entity.id
_entity.type
_entity.pdbx_description
1 polymer ?
#
loop_
_entity_poly.entity_id
_entity_poly.type
_entity_poly.pdbx_seq_one_letter_code
_entity_poly.pdbx_strand_id
1 'polypeptide(L)'
;MAQDYAIESLLRPAVELYTVYVCAAGAFLCVFAPWAFALTPLFGIVTSAGFLALGLVRLKQAWQVLRYRRNIRRLPHYTMTSKEVPVSNQRLFIGLGFRWQQRHTQRLMDTYLPKYSSYVEATPLFRAARRFEERAEFAPYPVRLLARATSWDVPINPVRPLPPVGGLPRLHGIEPYEENVSLPLSERVGHSIVLGTTRVGKTRLAELFITQDIRRKKHGQHEVVIVFDPKGDADLLKRMYLEAKRAGRLNEFYVFHLGWPDHSARYNAVGRFGRISEVATRIAGQLSGEGNSAAFREFAWRFVNIIARALVALGRRPDYLQIQQHVINIEGIFQEYASKYFDESDPKAWEAIVAIEGKLNEKNVPFNMKGRPFRRGGHRSIPVSDARRRSGDGWPAQCGPLRQDLFRQDRRLAAAAA
;
A
#
# COMPACT_ATOMS: atom_id res chain seq x y z
N MET A 1 4.38 -24.65 44.79
CA MET A 1 5.57 -23.79 44.91
C MET A 1 6.79 -24.64 44.58
N ALA A 2 7.32 -24.49 43.36
CA ALA A 2 8.62 -24.95 42.84
C ALA A 2 8.58 -24.82 41.31
N GLN A 3 8.60 -23.60 40.78
CA GLN A 3 8.68 -23.38 39.34
C GLN A 3 9.54 -22.16 38.97
N ASP A 4 10.42 -21.71 39.86
CA ASP A 4 11.17 -20.47 39.63
C ASP A 4 12.36 -20.61 38.66
N TYR A 5 12.77 -21.83 38.31
CA TYR A 5 13.89 -22.06 37.36
C TYR A 5 13.74 -23.31 36.47
N ALA A 6 12.53 -23.85 36.32
CA ALA A 6 12.33 -24.96 35.39
C ALA A 6 12.36 -24.43 33.95
N ILE A 7 13.43 -24.73 33.21
CA ILE A 7 13.48 -24.61 31.75
C ILE A 7 12.20 -25.24 31.18
N GLU A 8 11.30 -24.40 30.65
CA GLU A 8 10.04 -24.85 30.08
C GLU A 8 10.32 -25.63 28.78
N SER A 9 10.16 -26.96 28.82
CA SER A 9 10.34 -27.82 27.65
C SER A 9 9.00 -28.20 27.02
N LEU A 10 8.66 -27.51 25.93
CA LEU A 10 7.44 -27.76 25.13
C LEU A 10 7.67 -28.71 23.94
N LEU A 11 8.91 -28.92 23.52
CA LEU A 11 9.27 -29.88 22.45
C LEU A 11 9.51 -31.27 23.02
N ARG A 12 8.44 -31.92 23.49
CA ARG A 12 8.51 -33.26 24.11
C ARG A 12 7.32 -34.15 23.73
N PRO A 13 7.39 -35.47 24.01
CA PRO A 13 6.21 -36.32 23.90
C PRO A 13 5.10 -35.84 24.84
N ALA A 14 3.84 -35.91 24.39
CA ALA A 14 2.67 -35.58 25.18
C ALA A 14 2.28 -36.76 26.09
N VAL A 15 3.16 -37.10 27.04
CA VAL A 15 3.01 -38.24 27.97
C VAL A 15 1.76 -38.12 28.85
N GLU A 16 1.24 -36.90 29.02
CA GLU A 16 0.00 -36.62 29.75
C GLU A 16 -1.20 -37.37 29.15
N LEU A 17 -1.17 -37.69 27.85
CA LEU A 17 -2.21 -38.49 27.20
C LEU A 17 -2.36 -39.88 27.81
N TYR A 18 -1.28 -40.48 28.34
CA TYR A 18 -1.37 -41.76 29.04
C TYR A 18 -2.19 -41.62 30.32
N THR A 19 -1.98 -40.54 31.08
CA THR A 19 -2.78 -40.25 32.28
C THR A 19 -4.23 -39.94 31.92
N VAL A 20 -4.47 -39.21 30.82
CA VAL A 20 -5.83 -38.98 30.31
C VAL A 20 -6.54 -40.30 30.00
N TYR A 21 -5.86 -41.22 29.31
CA TYR A 21 -6.41 -42.54 28.99
C TYR A 21 -6.71 -43.35 30.25
N VAL A 22 -5.78 -43.41 31.21
CA VAL A 22 -5.97 -44.12 32.48
C VAL A 22 -7.11 -43.50 33.29
N CYS A 23 -7.21 -42.17 33.36
CA CYS A 23 -8.32 -41.49 34.03
C CYS A 23 -9.65 -41.75 33.34
N ALA A 24 -9.70 -41.75 32.01
CA ALA A 24 -10.91 -42.04 31.26
C ALA A 24 -11.36 -43.50 31.45
N ALA A 25 -10.41 -44.45 31.40
CA ALA A 25 -10.67 -45.86 31.67
C ALA A 25 -11.10 -46.10 33.13
N GLY A 26 -10.43 -45.46 34.09
CA GLY A 26 -10.79 -45.50 35.51
C GLY A 26 -12.18 -44.93 35.78
N ALA A 27 -12.50 -43.78 35.18
CA ALA A 27 -13.83 -43.16 35.26
C ALA A 27 -14.92 -44.06 34.66
N PHE A 28 -14.65 -44.68 33.51
CA PHE A 28 -15.55 -45.64 32.86
C PHE A 28 -15.80 -46.86 33.76
N LEU A 29 -14.74 -47.48 34.27
CA LEU A 29 -14.84 -48.64 35.16
C LEU A 29 -15.56 -48.30 36.47
N CYS A 30 -15.34 -47.11 37.04
CA CYS A 30 -16.05 -46.68 38.26
C CYS A 30 -17.57 -46.53 38.07
N VAL A 31 -18.06 -46.32 36.84
CA VAL A 31 -19.49 -46.19 36.52
C VAL A 31 -20.09 -47.55 36.14
N PHE A 32 -19.42 -48.29 35.26
CA PHE A 32 -19.98 -49.51 34.66
C PHE A 32 -19.57 -50.81 35.38
N ALA A 33 -18.48 -50.80 36.15
CA ALA A 33 -18.03 -51.92 36.96
C ALA A 33 -17.47 -51.45 38.33
N PRO A 34 -18.28 -50.81 39.20
CA PRO A 34 -17.80 -50.27 40.49
C PRO A 34 -17.15 -51.34 41.40
N TRP A 35 -17.60 -52.59 41.28
CA TRP A 35 -17.04 -53.73 42.00
C TRP A 35 -15.56 -53.99 41.69
N ALA A 36 -15.06 -53.59 40.52
CA ALA A 36 -13.65 -53.74 40.16
C ALA A 36 -12.71 -52.90 41.05
N PHE A 37 -13.24 -51.83 41.66
CA PHE A 37 -12.53 -50.99 42.64
C PHE A 37 -13.04 -51.19 44.06
N ALA A 38 -13.84 -52.23 44.32
CA ALA A 38 -14.53 -52.44 45.59
C ALA A 38 -15.36 -51.22 46.05
N LEU A 39 -15.96 -50.49 45.10
CA LEU A 39 -16.79 -49.31 45.37
C LEU A 39 -18.28 -49.65 45.28
N THR A 40 -19.11 -48.98 46.09
CA THR A 40 -20.57 -48.98 45.88
C THR A 40 -20.93 -48.08 44.69
N PRO A 41 -22.09 -48.26 44.04
CA PRO A 41 -22.48 -47.46 42.87
C PRO A 41 -22.44 -45.94 43.11
N LEU A 42 -22.84 -45.48 44.29
CA LEU A 42 -22.79 -44.06 44.67
C LEU A 42 -21.34 -43.55 44.74
N PHE A 43 -20.45 -44.27 45.43
CA PHE A 43 -19.05 -43.90 45.53
C PHE A 43 -18.30 -44.07 44.19
N GLY A 44 -18.77 -44.97 43.32
CA GLY A 44 -18.30 -45.12 41.94
C GLY A 44 -18.53 -43.84 41.11
N ILE A 45 -19.72 -43.24 41.17
CA ILE A 45 -20.01 -41.97 40.48
C ILE A 45 -19.12 -40.83 41.00
N VAL A 46 -18.96 -40.71 42.32
CA VAL A 46 -18.10 -39.67 42.93
C VAL A 46 -16.64 -39.83 42.51
N THR A 47 -16.13 -41.07 42.54
CA THR A 47 -14.75 -41.37 42.15
C THR A 47 -14.53 -41.17 40.64
N SER A 48 -15.52 -41.51 39.81
CA SER A 48 -15.52 -41.22 38.38
C SER A 48 -15.40 -39.73 38.10
N ALA A 49 -16.15 -38.88 38.82
CA ALA A 49 -16.02 -37.43 38.71
C ALA A 49 -14.60 -36.93 39.06
N GLY A 50 -13.98 -37.51 40.10
CA GLY A 50 -12.58 -37.24 40.45
C GLY A 50 -11.58 -37.61 39.34
N PHE A 51 -11.73 -38.80 38.74
CA PHE A 51 -10.92 -39.22 37.60
C PHE A 51 -11.12 -38.31 36.39
N LEU A 52 -12.35 -37.93 36.06
CA LEU A 52 -12.64 -37.01 34.95
C LEU A 52 -12.02 -35.63 35.20
N ALA A 53 -12.12 -35.09 36.41
CA ALA A 53 -11.51 -33.81 36.76
C ALA A 53 -9.98 -33.83 36.56
N LEU A 54 -9.31 -34.88 37.07
CA LEU A 54 -7.87 -35.05 36.85
C LEU A 54 -7.53 -35.25 35.37
N GLY A 55 -8.33 -36.05 34.65
CA GLY A 55 -8.21 -36.29 33.23
C GLY A 55 -8.30 -34.99 32.40
N LEU A 56 -9.23 -34.11 32.72
CA LEU A 56 -9.38 -32.81 32.06
C LEU A 56 -8.17 -31.88 32.30
N VAL A 57 -7.63 -31.85 33.52
CA VAL A 57 -6.42 -31.08 33.83
C VAL A 57 -5.23 -31.59 33.01
N ARG A 58 -5.05 -32.92 32.94
CA ARG A 58 -3.98 -33.54 32.14
C ARG A 58 -4.19 -33.38 30.65
N LEU A 59 -5.44 -33.41 30.18
CA LEU A 59 -5.78 -33.16 28.78
C LEU A 59 -5.42 -31.73 28.38
N LYS A 60 -5.67 -30.74 29.25
CA LYS A 60 -5.25 -29.35 29.02
C LYS A 60 -3.73 -29.23 28.88
N GLN A 61 -2.95 -29.92 29.72
CA GLN A 61 -1.48 -29.95 29.63
C GLN A 61 -1.00 -30.63 28.33
N ALA A 62 -1.58 -31.77 27.97
CA ALA A 62 -1.29 -32.45 26.71
C ALA A 62 -1.59 -31.55 25.49
N TRP A 63 -2.72 -30.84 25.54
CA TRP A 63 -3.16 -29.96 24.47
C TRP A 63 -2.21 -28.78 24.27
N GLN A 64 -1.64 -28.21 25.33
CA GLN A 64 -0.62 -27.15 25.23
C GLN A 64 0.61 -27.63 24.44
N VAL A 65 1.14 -28.82 24.76
CA VAL A 65 2.30 -29.42 24.07
C VAL A 65 1.97 -29.72 22.60
N LEU A 66 0.81 -30.33 22.33
CA LEU A 66 0.38 -30.65 20.98
C LEU A 66 0.13 -29.40 20.12
N ARG A 67 -0.52 -28.37 20.70
CA ARG A 67 -0.75 -27.08 20.04
C ARG A 67 0.57 -26.40 19.71
N TYR A 68 1.52 -26.38 20.65
CA TYR A 68 2.84 -25.80 20.41
C TYR A 68 3.58 -26.51 19.26
N ARG A 69 3.63 -27.84 19.29
CA ARG A 69 4.22 -28.65 18.20
C ARG A 69 3.56 -28.40 16.85
N ARG A 70 2.24 -28.25 16.81
CA ARG A 70 1.50 -27.89 15.60
C ARG A 70 1.87 -26.49 15.11
N ASN A 71 2.00 -25.53 16.01
CA ASN A 71 2.33 -24.13 15.69
C ASN A 71 3.74 -23.99 15.12
N ILE A 72 4.71 -24.72 15.67
CA ILE A 72 6.10 -24.72 15.17
C ILE A 72 6.22 -25.26 13.74
N ARG A 73 5.38 -26.23 13.37
CA ARG A 73 5.40 -26.87 12.04
C ARG A 73 4.60 -26.11 10.98
N ARG A 74 3.58 -25.35 11.38
CA ARG A 74 2.65 -24.70 10.46
C ARG A 74 2.61 -23.21 10.73
N LEU A 75 2.92 -22.42 9.69
CA LEU A 75 2.81 -20.97 9.76
C LEU A 75 1.40 -20.56 10.19
N PRO A 76 1.27 -19.66 11.20
CA PRO A 76 -0.02 -19.09 11.53
C PRO A 76 -0.53 -18.30 10.32
N HIS A 77 -1.80 -18.54 9.97
CA HIS A 77 -2.48 -17.78 8.92
C HIS A 77 -3.41 -16.78 9.59
N TYR A 78 -3.04 -15.51 9.53
CA TYR A 78 -3.87 -14.41 10.01
C TYR A 78 -4.58 -13.75 8.84
N THR A 79 -5.89 -13.63 8.95
CA THR A 79 -6.75 -12.95 7.98
C THR A 79 -7.65 -12.00 8.72
N MET A 80 -7.87 -10.83 8.10
CA MET A 80 -8.71 -9.80 8.66
C MET A 80 -9.44 -9.12 7.51
N THR A 81 -10.75 -8.95 7.66
CA THR A 81 -11.52 -8.15 6.72
C THR A 81 -11.22 -6.68 6.95
N SER A 82 -11.41 -5.85 5.92
CA SER A 82 -11.13 -4.43 6.09
C SER A 82 -11.96 -3.79 7.22
N LYS A 83 -13.19 -4.25 7.48
CA LYS A 83 -14.04 -3.71 8.55
C LYS A 83 -13.47 -3.95 9.95
N GLU A 84 -12.75 -5.05 10.14
CA GLU A 84 -12.15 -5.43 11.42
C GLU A 84 -10.85 -4.70 11.71
N VAL A 85 -10.29 -3.96 10.74
CA VAL A 85 -9.08 -3.15 10.95
C VAL A 85 -9.34 -2.13 12.06
N PRO A 86 -8.65 -2.23 13.21
CA PRO A 86 -8.87 -1.34 14.33
C PRO A 86 -8.30 0.04 14.00
N VAL A 87 -9.05 1.09 14.37
CA VAL A 87 -8.64 2.48 14.20
C VAL A 87 -8.62 3.14 15.57
N SER A 88 -7.53 3.82 15.91
CA SER A 88 -7.35 4.49 17.20
C SER A 88 -6.81 5.90 16.98
N ASN A 89 -7.11 6.86 17.85
CA ASN A 89 -6.49 8.19 17.78
C ASN A 89 -5.15 8.30 18.51
N GLN A 90 -4.68 7.19 19.09
CA GLN A 90 -3.44 7.14 19.87
C GLN A 90 -2.45 6.12 19.34
N ARG A 91 -2.94 5.06 18.68
CA ARG A 91 -2.12 3.92 18.24
C ARG A 91 -2.37 3.56 16.78
N LEU A 92 -1.34 3.04 16.12
CA LEU A 92 -1.39 2.43 14.79
C LEU A 92 -1.21 0.93 14.96
N PHE A 93 -2.22 0.15 14.59
CA PHE A 93 -2.13 -1.31 14.62
C PHE A 93 -1.20 -1.82 13.52
N ILE A 94 -0.33 -2.76 13.87
CA ILE A 94 0.67 -3.36 12.98
C ILE A 94 0.28 -4.78 12.59
N GLY A 95 -0.27 -5.54 13.53
CA GLY A 95 -0.57 -6.96 13.34
C GLY A 95 -0.58 -7.70 14.66
N LEU A 96 -0.62 -9.03 14.56
CA LEU A 96 -0.42 -9.91 15.71
C LEU A 96 1.07 -10.14 15.96
N GLY A 97 1.43 -10.26 17.23
CA GLY A 97 2.79 -10.58 17.65
C GLY A 97 2.91 -10.65 19.16
N PHE A 98 4.13 -10.63 19.67
CA PHE A 98 4.41 -10.76 21.09
C PHE A 98 5.68 -10.01 21.45
N ARG A 99 5.81 -9.61 22.72
CA ARG A 99 7.06 -9.04 23.21
C ARG A 99 8.12 -10.13 23.27
N TRP A 100 9.21 -9.94 22.53
CA TRP A 100 10.34 -10.87 22.59
C TRP A 100 10.96 -10.88 24.00
N GLN A 101 11.28 -12.08 24.50
CA GLN A 101 11.76 -12.34 25.85
C GLN A 101 12.75 -13.51 25.79
N GLN A 102 13.50 -13.74 26.87
CA GLN A 102 14.47 -14.84 26.97
C GLN A 102 13.85 -16.21 26.64
N ARG A 103 12.62 -16.47 27.11
CA ARG A 103 11.89 -17.72 26.82
C ARG A 103 11.71 -17.96 25.32
N HIS A 104 11.50 -16.91 24.53
CA HIS A 104 11.32 -17.01 23.08
C HIS A 104 12.63 -17.36 22.38
N THR A 105 13.74 -16.75 22.81
CA THR A 105 15.08 -17.13 22.36
C THR A 105 15.37 -18.60 22.67
N GLN A 106 15.08 -19.04 23.89
CA GLN A 106 15.26 -20.43 24.29
C GLN A 106 14.42 -21.38 23.44
N ARG A 107 13.12 -21.11 23.31
CA ARG A 107 12.20 -21.90 22.47
C ARG A 107 12.68 -22.00 21.03
N LEU A 108 13.19 -20.89 20.47
CA LEU A 108 13.75 -20.86 19.12
C LEU A 108 15.03 -21.71 19.04
N MET A 109 15.96 -21.56 20.00
CA MET A 109 17.20 -22.35 20.05
C MET A 109 16.92 -23.85 20.15
N ASP A 110 15.94 -24.25 20.95
CA ASP A 110 15.51 -25.64 21.04
C ASP A 110 15.09 -26.18 19.66
N THR A 111 14.43 -25.36 18.82
CA THR A 111 14.04 -25.83 17.47
C THR A 111 15.22 -26.24 16.58
N TYR A 112 16.43 -25.76 16.85
CA TYR A 112 17.63 -26.08 16.09
C TYR A 112 18.36 -27.32 16.61
N LEU A 113 18.03 -27.81 17.81
CA LEU A 113 18.70 -28.97 18.38
C LEU A 113 18.26 -30.27 17.67
N PRO A 114 19.20 -31.16 17.26
CA PRO A 114 18.87 -32.40 16.56
C PRO A 114 17.89 -33.31 17.30
N LYS A 115 17.96 -33.34 18.63
CA LYS A 115 17.05 -34.13 19.50
C LYS A 115 15.57 -33.76 19.35
N TYR A 116 15.26 -32.54 18.91
CA TYR A 116 13.89 -32.06 18.73
C TYR A 116 13.45 -32.01 17.27
N SER A 117 14.32 -32.40 16.32
CA SER A 117 14.05 -32.39 14.88
C SER A 117 12.74 -33.10 14.51
N SER A 118 12.44 -34.22 15.16
CA SER A 118 11.20 -34.98 14.94
C SER A 118 9.94 -34.17 15.22
N TYR A 119 9.99 -33.18 16.12
CA TYR A 119 8.86 -32.30 16.46
C TYR A 119 8.77 -31.05 15.60
N VAL A 120 9.87 -30.63 15.01
CA VAL A 120 9.96 -29.36 14.28
C VAL A 120 9.85 -29.55 12.77
N GLU A 121 10.45 -30.62 12.25
CA GLU A 121 10.43 -30.91 10.82
C GLU A 121 9.09 -31.43 10.33
N ALA A 122 8.89 -31.33 9.02
CA ALA A 122 7.73 -31.90 8.35
C ALA A 122 7.65 -33.42 8.55
N THR A 123 6.48 -33.91 8.95
CA THR A 123 6.27 -35.34 9.20
C THR A 123 6.49 -36.16 7.92
N PRO A 124 6.93 -37.42 8.04
CA PRO A 124 7.08 -38.32 6.89
C PRO A 124 5.79 -38.42 6.06
N LEU A 125 4.63 -38.49 6.72
CA LEU A 125 3.32 -38.52 6.08
C LEU A 125 3.04 -37.25 5.26
N PHE A 126 3.33 -36.08 5.82
CA PHE A 126 3.19 -34.81 5.09
C PHE A 126 4.10 -34.75 3.86
N ARG A 127 5.37 -35.15 4.01
CA ARG A 127 6.32 -35.20 2.89
C ARG A 127 5.90 -36.19 1.81
N ALA A 128 5.39 -37.36 2.20
CA ALA A 128 4.85 -38.35 1.28
C ALA A 128 3.64 -37.81 0.51
N ALA A 129 2.73 -37.11 1.19
CA ALA A 129 1.57 -36.48 0.55
C ALA A 129 1.97 -35.41 -0.48
N ARG A 130 2.93 -34.52 -0.15
CA ARG A 130 3.40 -33.50 -1.12
C ARG A 130 4.08 -34.14 -2.34
N ARG A 131 4.94 -35.15 -2.13
CA ARG A 131 5.55 -35.90 -3.24
C ARG A 131 4.54 -36.65 -4.09
N PHE A 132 3.47 -37.16 -3.47
CA PHE A 132 2.39 -37.82 -4.19
C PHE A 132 1.64 -36.82 -5.06
N GLU A 133 1.30 -35.64 -4.53
CA GLU A 133 0.65 -34.58 -5.31
C GLU A 133 1.47 -34.13 -6.51
N GLU A 134 2.79 -33.94 -6.34
CA GLU A 134 3.72 -33.62 -7.43
C GLU A 134 3.69 -34.69 -8.53
N ARG A 135 3.76 -35.98 -8.15
CA ARG A 135 3.72 -37.09 -9.12
C ARG A 135 2.35 -37.28 -9.77
N ALA A 136 1.29 -36.88 -9.07
CA ALA A 136 -0.08 -37.05 -9.50
C ALA A 136 -0.64 -35.83 -10.27
N GLU A 137 0.18 -34.82 -10.57
CA GLU A 137 -0.24 -33.58 -11.26
C GLU A 137 -1.03 -33.87 -12.55
N PHE A 138 -0.53 -34.80 -13.36
CA PHE A 138 -1.14 -35.21 -14.64
C PHE A 138 -1.81 -36.58 -14.58
N ALA A 139 -2.00 -37.15 -13.38
CA ALA A 139 -2.56 -38.49 -13.26
C ALA A 139 -4.05 -38.50 -13.64
N PRO A 140 -4.52 -39.56 -14.33
CA PRO A 140 -5.93 -39.71 -14.66
C PRO A 140 -6.78 -40.00 -13.42
N TYR A 141 -8.10 -39.97 -13.60
CA TYR A 141 -9.04 -40.47 -12.61
C TYR A 141 -8.77 -41.96 -12.30
N PRO A 142 -8.83 -42.42 -11.04
CA PRO A 142 -9.24 -41.72 -9.82
C PRO A 142 -8.09 -41.11 -9.01
N VAL A 143 -6.83 -41.28 -9.42
CA VAL A 143 -5.64 -40.81 -8.67
C VAL A 143 -5.69 -39.30 -8.43
N ARG A 144 -6.24 -38.55 -9.39
CA ARG A 144 -6.48 -37.10 -9.26
C ARG A 144 -7.40 -36.73 -8.09
N LEU A 145 -8.39 -37.56 -7.73
CA LEU A 145 -9.26 -37.32 -6.58
C LEU A 145 -8.48 -37.41 -5.27
N LEU A 146 -7.58 -38.41 -5.16
CA LEU A 146 -6.73 -38.57 -3.99
C LEU A 146 -5.79 -37.37 -3.84
N ALA A 147 -5.17 -36.90 -4.93
CA ALA A 147 -4.31 -35.71 -4.91
C ALA A 147 -5.08 -34.44 -4.52
N ARG A 148 -6.34 -34.30 -4.96
CA ARG A 148 -7.23 -33.23 -4.51
C ARG A 148 -7.59 -33.34 -3.02
N ALA A 149 -7.85 -34.55 -2.52
CA ALA A 149 -8.17 -34.76 -1.12
C ALA A 149 -6.99 -34.42 -0.20
N THR A 150 -5.76 -34.82 -0.58
CA THR A 150 -4.55 -34.49 0.21
C THR A 150 -4.19 -33.00 0.16
N SER A 151 -4.48 -32.31 -0.95
CA SER A 151 -4.24 -30.88 -1.12
C SER A 151 -5.35 -30.00 -0.57
N TRP A 152 -6.44 -30.58 -0.07
CA TRP A 152 -7.56 -29.80 0.44
C TRP A 152 -7.20 -29.08 1.74
N ASP A 153 -7.31 -27.74 1.74
CA ASP A 153 -6.98 -26.90 2.89
C ASP A 153 -8.09 -26.87 3.95
N VAL A 154 -8.35 -28.01 4.61
CA VAL A 154 -9.36 -28.14 5.68
C VAL A 154 -8.76 -28.59 7.01
N PRO A 155 -9.28 -28.13 8.17
CA PRO A 155 -8.72 -28.47 9.49
C PRO A 155 -8.63 -29.96 9.83
N ILE A 156 -9.50 -30.77 9.21
CA ILE A 156 -9.60 -32.22 9.42
C ILE A 156 -8.51 -32.98 8.64
N ASN A 157 -7.94 -32.37 7.60
CA ASN A 157 -6.89 -33.00 6.79
C ASN A 157 -5.59 -33.15 7.62
N PRO A 158 -5.11 -34.38 7.90
CA PRO A 158 -3.88 -34.59 8.68
C PRO A 158 -2.61 -34.14 7.94
N VAL A 159 -2.67 -34.04 6.60
CA VAL A 159 -1.59 -33.60 5.72
C VAL A 159 -1.87 -32.25 5.07
N ARG A 160 -2.74 -31.44 5.70
CA ARG A 160 -3.18 -30.12 5.22
C ARG A 160 -2.01 -29.27 4.70
N PRO A 161 -2.08 -28.72 3.47
CA PRO A 161 -1.01 -27.89 2.90
C PRO A 161 -0.67 -26.71 3.81
N LEU A 162 0.57 -26.22 3.75
CA LEU A 162 0.95 -24.98 4.42
C LEU A 162 0.20 -23.79 3.80
N PRO A 163 -0.22 -22.80 4.60
CA PRO A 163 -0.83 -21.59 4.06
C PRO A 163 0.15 -20.87 3.11
N PRO A 164 -0.35 -20.12 2.10
CA PRO A 164 0.48 -19.42 1.11
C PRO A 164 1.11 -18.14 1.67
N VAL A 165 1.67 -18.22 2.87
CA VAL A 165 2.39 -17.15 3.55
C VAL A 165 3.87 -17.51 3.63
N GLY A 166 4.73 -16.52 3.43
CA GLY A 166 6.17 -16.69 3.60
C GLY A 166 6.59 -16.62 5.07
N GLY A 167 7.88 -16.86 5.33
CA GLY A 167 8.47 -16.80 6.67
C GLY A 167 8.89 -18.17 7.19
N LEU A 168 9.63 -18.18 8.30
CA LEU A 168 10.10 -19.41 8.93
C LEU A 168 9.05 -19.89 9.94
N PRO A 169 8.44 -21.09 9.78
CA PRO A 169 7.42 -21.59 10.71
C PRO A 169 7.87 -21.58 12.17
N ARG A 170 9.16 -21.84 12.41
CA ARG A 170 9.76 -21.83 13.75
C ARG A 170 9.69 -20.45 14.39
N LEU A 171 10.01 -19.38 13.65
CA LEU A 171 10.01 -18.00 14.19
C LEU A 171 8.61 -17.52 14.55
N HIS A 172 7.62 -17.84 13.71
CA HIS A 172 6.22 -17.48 13.97
C HIS A 172 5.56 -18.42 14.99
N GLY A 173 6.06 -19.65 15.12
CA GLY A 173 5.45 -20.69 15.93
C GLY A 173 5.83 -20.70 17.42
N ILE A 174 6.92 -20.00 17.80
CA ILE A 174 7.48 -20.03 19.18
C ILE A 174 6.56 -19.45 20.26
N GLU A 175 5.61 -18.60 19.90
CA GLU A 175 4.61 -18.07 20.83
C GLU A 175 3.21 -18.33 20.27
N PRO A 176 2.48 -19.32 20.81
CA PRO A 176 1.10 -19.61 20.39
C PRO A 176 0.08 -18.54 20.78
N TYR A 177 0.44 -17.63 21.68
CA TYR A 177 -0.43 -16.58 22.21
C TYR A 177 0.06 -15.20 21.72
N GLU A 178 -0.25 -14.89 20.46
CA GLU A 178 -0.01 -13.57 19.90
C GLU A 178 -1.11 -12.58 20.34
N GLU A 179 -0.71 -11.32 20.51
CA GLU A 179 -1.56 -10.19 20.88
C GLU A 179 -1.49 -9.10 19.80
N ASN A 180 -2.41 -8.13 19.88
CA ASN A 180 -2.41 -6.99 18.97
C ASN A 180 -1.20 -6.08 19.24
N VAL A 181 -0.28 -6.01 18.29
CA VAL A 181 0.87 -5.11 18.31
C VAL A 181 0.51 -3.80 17.62
N SER A 182 0.91 -2.70 18.24
CA SER A 182 0.65 -1.36 17.72
C SER A 182 1.75 -0.37 18.10
N LEU A 183 1.94 0.64 17.27
CA LEU A 183 2.87 1.75 17.46
C LEU A 183 2.13 2.99 18.00
N PRO A 184 2.66 3.70 19.01
CA PRO A 184 2.14 5.02 19.37
C PRO A 184 2.20 5.99 18.19
N LEU A 185 1.12 6.73 17.92
CA LEU A 185 1.10 7.66 16.78
C LEU A 185 2.09 8.81 16.93
N SER A 186 2.41 9.20 18.16
CA SER A 186 3.44 10.21 18.45
C SER A 186 4.81 9.82 17.90
N GLU A 187 5.12 8.53 17.79
CA GLU A 187 6.40 8.05 17.26
C GLU A 187 6.50 8.14 15.73
N ARG A 188 5.37 8.26 15.01
CA ARG A 188 5.38 8.31 13.54
C ARG A 188 6.08 9.54 12.96
N VAL A 189 6.25 10.60 13.76
CA VAL A 189 7.01 11.79 13.36
C VAL A 189 8.48 11.44 13.11
N GLY A 190 9.00 10.39 13.75
CA GLY A 190 10.35 9.86 13.50
C GLY A 190 10.51 9.10 12.18
N HIS A 191 9.44 8.99 11.37
CA HIS A 191 9.37 8.19 10.14
C HIS A 191 9.60 6.69 10.37
N SER A 192 9.30 5.87 9.37
CA SER A 192 9.46 4.42 9.46
C SER A 192 9.91 3.86 8.13
N ILE A 193 10.88 2.95 8.19
CA ILE A 193 11.37 2.20 7.03
C ILE A 193 10.93 0.74 7.14
N VAL A 194 10.27 0.24 6.10
CA VAL A 194 9.85 -1.16 6.02
C VAL A 194 10.71 -1.85 4.96
N LEU A 195 11.63 -2.70 5.42
CA LEU A 195 12.53 -3.45 4.57
C LEU A 195 12.03 -4.87 4.33
N GLY A 196 12.32 -5.41 3.15
CA GLY A 196 12.00 -6.80 2.82
C GLY A 196 12.07 -7.06 1.32
N THR A 197 12.12 -8.33 0.92
CA THR A 197 12.12 -8.74 -0.49
C THR A 197 10.70 -8.72 -1.10
N THR A 198 10.53 -9.06 -2.37
CA THR A 198 9.20 -9.17 -2.98
C THR A 198 8.39 -10.31 -2.32
N ARG A 199 7.06 -10.17 -2.25
CA ARG A 199 6.13 -11.16 -1.67
C ARG A 199 6.24 -11.46 -0.16
N VAL A 200 7.04 -10.72 0.60
CA VAL A 200 7.12 -10.87 2.08
C VAL A 200 6.05 -10.12 2.87
N GLY A 201 5.09 -9.48 2.19
CA GLY A 201 3.98 -8.78 2.84
C GLY A 201 4.10 -7.26 2.96
N LYS A 202 5.10 -6.62 2.35
CA LYS A 202 5.26 -5.14 2.38
C LYS A 202 4.00 -4.40 1.93
N THR A 203 3.40 -4.82 0.80
CA THR A 203 2.16 -4.21 0.29
C THR A 203 1.00 -4.41 1.26
N ARG A 204 0.88 -5.60 1.88
CA ARG A 204 -0.18 -5.87 2.87
C ARG A 204 -0.04 -5.02 4.13
N LEU A 205 1.19 -4.80 4.60
CA LEU A 205 1.44 -3.87 5.70
C LEU A 205 1.10 -2.42 5.32
N ALA A 206 1.48 -1.99 4.11
CA ALA A 206 1.11 -0.66 3.61
C ALA A 206 -0.41 -0.48 3.53
N GLU A 207 -1.13 -1.46 2.96
CA GLU A 207 -2.59 -1.45 2.92
C GLU A 207 -3.21 -1.34 4.32
N LEU A 208 -2.64 -2.02 5.32
CA LEU A 208 -3.12 -1.97 6.71
C LEU A 208 -2.95 -0.58 7.31
N PHE A 209 -1.80 0.07 7.11
CA PHE A 209 -1.55 1.42 7.59
C PHE A 209 -2.42 2.45 6.87
N ILE A 210 -2.46 2.39 5.53
CA ILE A 210 -3.26 3.28 4.70
C ILE A 210 -4.74 3.18 5.05
N THR A 211 -5.26 1.97 5.28
CA THR A 211 -6.66 1.79 5.70
C THR A 211 -6.97 2.48 7.02
N GLN A 212 -6.08 2.36 8.00
CA GLN A 212 -6.24 3.03 9.29
C GLN A 212 -6.22 4.55 9.14
N ASP A 213 -5.24 5.07 8.39
CA ASP A 213 -5.05 6.51 8.20
C ASP A 213 -6.20 7.15 7.41
N ILE A 214 -6.73 6.47 6.38
CA ILE A 214 -7.90 6.97 5.62
C ILE A 214 -9.11 7.13 6.54
N ARG A 215 -9.32 6.17 7.45
CA ARG A 215 -10.47 6.13 8.36
C ARG A 215 -10.32 7.03 9.58
N ARG A 216 -9.10 7.30 10.02
CA ARG A 216 -8.83 8.05 11.26
C ARG A 216 -9.39 9.46 11.16
N LYS A 217 -10.03 9.91 12.24
CA LYS A 217 -10.52 11.28 12.42
C LYS A 217 -9.89 11.90 13.66
N LYS A 218 -9.22 13.03 13.48
CA LYS A 218 -8.63 13.84 14.55
C LYS A 218 -9.32 15.21 14.55
N HIS A 219 -9.87 15.61 15.70
CA HIS A 219 -10.63 16.86 15.85
C HIS A 219 -11.75 17.04 14.79
N GLY A 220 -12.48 15.96 14.49
CA GLY A 220 -13.58 15.98 13.51
C GLY A 220 -13.14 15.93 12.05
N GLN A 221 -11.85 16.07 11.75
CA GLN A 221 -11.31 16.05 10.39
C GLN A 221 -10.56 14.74 10.12
N HIS A 222 -10.57 14.29 8.87
CA HIS A 222 -9.80 13.12 8.48
C HIS A 222 -8.31 13.45 8.29
N GLU A 223 -7.45 12.46 8.51
CA GLU A 223 -6.03 12.60 8.20
C GLU A 223 -5.79 12.68 6.68
N VAL A 224 -4.73 13.41 6.29
CA VAL A 224 -4.29 13.47 4.90
C VAL A 224 -3.40 12.27 4.63
N VAL A 225 -3.75 11.48 3.61
CA VAL A 225 -3.00 10.28 3.22
C VAL A 225 -2.54 10.44 1.77
N ILE A 226 -1.24 10.44 1.57
CA ILE A 226 -0.61 10.52 0.24
C ILE A 226 0.16 9.23 0.02
N VAL A 227 -0.12 8.54 -1.08
CA VAL A 227 0.51 7.27 -1.43
C VAL A 227 1.17 7.39 -2.79
N PHE A 228 2.46 7.07 -2.85
CA PHE A 228 3.21 6.93 -4.09
C PHE A 228 3.36 5.44 -4.37
N ASP A 229 2.71 4.96 -5.43
CA ASP A 229 2.81 3.57 -5.85
C ASP A 229 3.47 3.46 -7.22
N PRO A 230 4.80 3.21 -7.27
CA PRO A 230 5.51 3.07 -8.53
C PRO A 230 5.15 1.78 -9.29
N LYS A 231 4.44 0.83 -8.65
CA LYS A 231 4.08 -0.45 -9.27
C LYS A 231 2.74 -0.41 -10.00
N GLY A 232 1.89 0.57 -9.71
CA GLY A 232 0.54 0.61 -10.25
C GLY A 232 -0.34 -0.55 -9.77
N ASP A 233 -0.27 -0.88 -8.48
CA ASP A 233 -1.05 -1.93 -7.84
C ASP A 233 -2.54 -1.55 -7.81
N ALA A 234 -3.31 -2.19 -8.70
CA ALA A 234 -4.73 -1.97 -8.83
C ALA A 234 -5.51 -2.36 -7.57
N ASP A 235 -5.05 -3.34 -6.78
CA ASP A 235 -5.72 -3.76 -5.56
C ASP A 235 -5.54 -2.73 -4.45
N LEU A 236 -4.35 -2.12 -4.36
CA LEU A 236 -4.10 -1.01 -3.44
C LEU A 236 -5.00 0.19 -3.79
N LEU A 237 -5.09 0.55 -5.06
CA LEU A 237 -5.97 1.63 -5.52
C LEU A 237 -7.45 1.35 -5.19
N LYS A 238 -7.94 0.15 -5.53
CA LYS A 238 -9.32 -0.27 -5.22
C LYS A 238 -9.59 -0.21 -3.73
N ARG A 239 -8.64 -0.66 -2.90
CA ARG A 239 -8.76 -0.60 -1.44
C ARG A 239 -8.86 0.85 -0.97
N MET A 240 -7.96 1.74 -1.39
CA MET A 240 -8.02 3.16 -1.01
C MET A 240 -9.36 3.81 -1.38
N TYR A 241 -9.86 3.56 -2.59
CA TYR A 241 -11.17 4.04 -3.03
C TYR A 241 -12.31 3.52 -2.15
N LEU A 242 -12.36 2.21 -1.88
CA LEU A 242 -13.38 1.60 -1.03
C LEU A 242 -13.32 2.11 0.41
N GLU A 243 -12.11 2.32 0.95
CA GLU A 243 -11.93 2.87 2.28
C GLU A 243 -12.35 4.34 2.37
N ALA A 244 -12.01 5.16 1.37
CA ALA A 244 -12.48 6.54 1.30
C ALA A 244 -14.01 6.61 1.20
N LYS A 245 -14.63 5.73 0.40
CA LYS A 245 -16.08 5.61 0.30
C LYS A 245 -16.71 5.20 1.64
N ARG A 246 -16.16 4.20 2.32
CA ARG A 246 -16.65 3.75 3.65
C ARG A 246 -16.49 4.82 4.72
N ALA A 247 -15.41 5.60 4.66
CA ALA A 247 -15.17 6.71 5.57
C ALA A 247 -16.04 7.95 5.26
N GLY A 248 -16.81 7.94 4.17
CA GLY A 248 -17.68 9.05 3.76
C GLY A 248 -16.93 10.24 3.17
N ARG A 249 -15.69 10.05 2.68
CA ARG A 249 -14.80 11.11 2.19
C ARG A 249 -14.40 10.92 0.72
N LEU A 250 -15.29 10.35 -0.08
CA LEU A 250 -15.02 10.07 -1.50
C LEU A 250 -14.78 11.35 -2.32
N ASN A 251 -15.38 12.46 -1.91
CA ASN A 251 -15.14 13.82 -2.43
C ASN A 251 -13.73 14.35 -2.20
N GLU A 252 -12.94 13.70 -1.34
CA GLU A 252 -11.55 14.04 -1.06
C GLU A 252 -10.56 13.03 -1.67
N PHE A 253 -11.04 12.06 -2.46
CA PHE A 253 -10.19 11.04 -3.06
C PHE A 253 -9.70 11.47 -4.45
N TYR A 254 -8.38 11.67 -4.58
CA TYR A 254 -7.73 12.06 -5.82
C TYR A 254 -6.74 10.98 -6.26
N VAL A 255 -6.72 10.69 -7.56
CA VAL A 255 -5.78 9.74 -8.17
C VAL A 255 -5.00 10.48 -9.24
N PHE A 256 -3.67 10.44 -9.19
CA PHE A 256 -2.82 10.94 -10.25
C PHE A 256 -2.11 9.74 -10.92
N HIS A 257 -2.45 9.47 -12.18
CA HIS A 257 -1.92 8.35 -12.95
C HIS A 257 -1.39 8.83 -14.31
N LEU A 258 -0.13 8.52 -14.62
CA LEU A 258 0.52 8.97 -15.86
C LEU A 258 0.05 8.20 -17.11
N GLY A 259 -0.33 6.93 -16.96
CA GLY A 259 -0.77 6.10 -18.08
C GLY A 259 -2.24 6.25 -18.47
N TRP A 260 -3.07 6.89 -17.63
CA TRP A 260 -4.52 7.00 -17.82
C TRP A 260 -4.99 8.43 -17.55
N PRO A 261 -4.67 9.37 -18.45
CA PRO A 261 -4.95 10.80 -18.26
C PRO A 261 -6.44 11.10 -18.10
N ASP A 262 -7.33 10.33 -18.74
CA ASP A 262 -8.79 10.54 -18.68
C ASP A 262 -9.39 10.29 -17.29
N HIS A 263 -8.72 9.47 -16.47
CA HIS A 263 -9.14 9.13 -15.11
C HIS A 263 -8.25 9.76 -14.03
N SER A 264 -7.23 10.52 -14.44
CA SER A 264 -6.24 11.14 -13.56
C SER A 264 -6.67 12.56 -13.17
N ALA A 265 -6.39 12.94 -11.93
CA ALA A 265 -6.47 14.31 -11.48
C ALA A 265 -5.48 15.19 -12.27
N ARG A 266 -5.90 16.39 -12.64
CA ARG A 266 -5.04 17.34 -13.34
C ARG A 266 -4.09 18.01 -12.34
N TYR A 267 -2.81 18.06 -12.70
CA TYR A 267 -1.77 18.66 -11.87
C TYR A 267 -0.93 19.62 -12.70
N ASN A 268 -0.83 20.88 -12.24
CA ASN A 268 0.12 21.86 -12.77
C ASN A 268 1.09 22.24 -11.64
N ALA A 269 2.26 21.61 -11.66
CA ALA A 269 3.31 21.78 -10.66
C ALA A 269 3.94 23.18 -10.67
N VAL A 270 3.85 23.92 -11.77
CA VAL A 270 4.48 25.24 -11.90
C VAL A 270 3.49 26.38 -11.80
N GLY A 271 2.19 26.12 -11.94
CA GLY A 271 1.18 27.17 -11.92
C GLY A 271 0.80 27.67 -10.51
N ARG A 272 1.14 26.95 -9.43
CA ARG A 272 0.90 27.40 -8.04
C ARG A 272 2.23 27.78 -7.40
N PHE A 273 2.48 29.06 -7.21
CA PHE A 273 3.73 29.61 -6.65
C PHE A 273 3.44 30.79 -5.74
N GLY A 274 4.28 31.00 -4.72
CA GLY A 274 4.27 32.23 -3.92
C GLY A 274 5.07 33.34 -4.60
N ARG A 275 6.19 32.99 -5.25
CA ARG A 275 7.03 33.90 -6.05
C ARG A 275 7.16 33.39 -7.48
N ILE A 276 7.10 34.29 -8.46
CA ILE A 276 7.20 33.95 -9.90
C ILE A 276 8.50 33.18 -10.20
N SER A 277 9.58 33.50 -9.49
CA SER A 277 10.88 32.82 -9.60
C SER A 277 10.82 31.32 -9.31
N GLU A 278 9.84 30.85 -8.52
CA GLU A 278 9.67 29.41 -8.24
C GLU A 278 9.34 28.61 -9.51
N VAL A 279 8.67 29.22 -10.49
CA VAL A 279 8.38 28.59 -11.79
C VAL A 279 9.68 28.15 -12.45
N ALA A 280 10.64 29.07 -12.53
CA ALA A 280 11.95 28.82 -13.10
C ALA A 280 12.76 27.81 -12.26
N THR A 281 12.74 27.95 -10.93
CA THR A 281 13.46 27.02 -10.04
C THR A 281 12.96 25.58 -10.16
N ARG A 282 11.64 25.36 -10.28
CA ARG A 282 11.06 24.02 -10.42
C ARG A 282 11.40 23.36 -11.76
N ILE A 283 11.58 24.14 -12.83
CA ILE A 283 11.94 23.63 -14.16
C ILE A 283 13.45 23.43 -14.27
N ALA A 284 14.24 24.45 -13.96
CA ALA A 284 15.70 24.40 -14.10
C ALA A 284 16.36 23.50 -13.04
N GLY A 285 15.71 23.26 -11.89
CA GLY A 285 16.21 22.36 -10.85
C GLY A 285 16.31 20.90 -11.29
N GLN A 286 15.71 20.52 -12.42
CA GLN A 286 15.88 19.19 -13.02
C GLN A 286 17.19 19.04 -13.82
N LEU A 287 17.89 20.15 -14.11
CA LEU A 287 19.15 20.15 -14.85
C LEU A 287 20.33 19.91 -13.91
N SER A 288 21.36 19.22 -14.40
CA SER A 288 22.59 18.94 -13.63
C SER A 288 23.28 20.24 -13.19
N GLY A 289 23.74 20.26 -11.94
CA GLY A 289 24.37 21.43 -11.34
C GLY A 289 25.89 21.49 -11.46
N GLU A 290 26.52 20.53 -12.15
CA GLU A 290 27.97 20.34 -12.14
C GLU A 290 28.65 20.79 -13.44
N GLY A 291 29.82 21.41 -13.30
CA GLY A 291 30.68 21.83 -14.41
C GLY A 291 30.01 22.84 -15.35
N ASN A 292 30.26 22.69 -16.67
CA ASN A 292 29.66 23.53 -17.71
C ASN A 292 28.11 23.50 -17.72
N SER A 293 27.49 22.51 -17.09
CA SER A 293 26.04 22.40 -16.96
C SER A 293 25.45 23.46 -16.03
N ALA A 294 26.24 24.00 -15.10
CA ALA A 294 25.80 25.04 -14.18
C ALA A 294 25.45 26.35 -14.91
N ALA A 295 26.29 26.77 -15.86
CA ALA A 295 26.04 27.97 -16.67
C ALA A 295 24.80 27.79 -17.56
N PHE A 296 24.61 26.60 -18.13
CA PHE A 296 23.41 26.26 -18.90
C PHE A 296 22.14 26.28 -18.03
N ARG A 297 22.21 25.75 -16.82
CA ARG A 297 21.11 25.77 -15.85
C ARG A 297 20.73 27.20 -15.45
N GLU A 298 21.71 28.07 -15.19
CA GLU A 298 21.47 29.49 -14.89
C GLU A 298 20.85 30.22 -16.08
N PHE A 299 21.31 29.95 -17.30
CA PHE A 299 20.71 30.48 -18.50
C PHE A 299 19.24 30.03 -18.65
N ALA A 300 18.98 28.73 -18.54
CA ALA A 300 17.63 28.17 -18.61
C ALA A 300 16.72 28.75 -17.52
N TRP A 301 17.22 28.90 -16.30
CA TRP A 301 16.49 29.50 -15.20
C TRP A 301 16.11 30.96 -15.53
N ARG A 302 17.07 31.78 -15.96
CA ARG A 302 16.82 33.19 -16.32
C ARG A 302 15.78 33.30 -17.43
N PHE A 303 15.89 32.46 -18.44
CA PHE A 303 15.01 32.48 -19.61
C PHE A 303 13.57 32.10 -19.23
N VAL A 304 13.40 30.99 -18.50
CA VAL A 304 12.08 30.57 -17.98
C VAL A 304 11.49 31.61 -17.03
N ASN A 305 12.32 32.27 -16.22
CA ASN A 305 11.86 33.33 -15.31
C ASN A 305 11.33 34.54 -16.08
N ILE A 306 11.98 34.96 -17.16
CA ILE A 306 11.49 36.05 -18.03
C ILE A 306 10.13 35.68 -18.64
N ILE A 307 10.01 34.47 -19.19
CA ILE A 307 8.75 33.97 -19.76
C ILE A 307 7.66 33.92 -18.70
N ALA A 308 7.95 33.39 -17.51
CA ALA A 308 6.99 33.31 -16.41
C ALA A 308 6.50 34.70 -15.97
N ARG A 309 7.41 35.69 -15.88
CA ARG A 309 7.03 37.08 -15.58
C ARG A 309 6.12 37.67 -16.65
N ALA A 310 6.44 37.45 -17.93
CA ALA A 310 5.61 37.93 -19.03
C ALA A 310 4.22 37.27 -19.03
N LEU A 311 4.14 35.94 -18.81
CA LEU A 311 2.87 35.22 -18.71
C LEU A 311 2.00 35.76 -17.57
N VAL A 312 2.58 35.92 -16.38
CA VAL A 312 1.86 36.45 -15.21
C VAL A 312 1.40 37.88 -15.44
N ALA A 313 2.26 38.73 -16.02
CA ALA A 313 1.89 40.09 -16.37
C ALA A 313 0.75 40.14 -17.41
N LEU A 314 0.70 39.18 -18.33
CA LEU A 314 -0.42 39.02 -19.28
C LEU A 314 -1.68 38.38 -18.66
N GLY A 315 -1.69 38.13 -17.34
CA GLY A 315 -2.82 37.49 -16.64
C GLY A 315 -2.96 35.99 -16.94
N ARG A 316 -1.95 35.37 -17.54
CA ARG A 316 -1.92 33.93 -17.85
C ARG A 316 -1.20 33.19 -16.73
N ARG A 317 -1.78 32.06 -16.29
CA ARG A 317 -1.15 31.19 -15.31
C ARG A 317 -0.11 30.31 -16.01
N PRO A 318 1.18 30.36 -15.62
CA PRO A 318 2.22 29.54 -16.24
C PRO A 318 1.91 28.05 -16.18
N ASP A 319 2.13 27.36 -17.30
CA ASP A 319 2.15 25.90 -17.42
C ASP A 319 3.33 25.43 -18.27
N TYR A 320 3.59 24.12 -18.25
CA TYR A 320 4.72 23.53 -18.97
C TYR A 320 4.64 23.73 -20.49
N LEU A 321 3.44 23.68 -21.07
CA LEU A 321 3.25 23.78 -22.52
C LEU A 321 3.49 25.21 -23.00
N GLN A 322 2.96 26.20 -22.30
CA GLN A 322 3.20 27.62 -22.57
C GLN A 322 4.68 27.94 -22.46
N ILE A 323 5.34 27.46 -21.41
CA ILE A 323 6.78 27.70 -21.23
C ILE A 323 7.55 27.04 -22.38
N GLN A 324 7.27 25.78 -22.72
CA GLN A 324 7.93 25.10 -23.84
C GLN A 324 7.72 25.84 -25.17
N GLN A 325 6.48 26.27 -25.46
CA GLN A 325 6.14 27.03 -26.67
C GLN A 325 6.92 28.35 -26.73
N HIS A 326 6.96 29.10 -25.64
CA HIS A 326 7.64 30.39 -25.57
C HIS A 326 9.16 30.28 -25.46
N VAL A 327 9.68 29.14 -25.01
CA VAL A 327 11.12 28.87 -25.05
C VAL A 327 11.59 28.72 -26.49
N ILE A 328 10.81 28.04 -27.34
CA ILE A 328 11.11 27.88 -28.77
C ILE A 328 10.85 29.17 -29.54
N ASN A 329 9.75 29.87 -29.22
CA ASN A 329 9.35 31.12 -29.86
C ASN A 329 9.00 32.20 -28.83
N ILE A 330 10.01 32.96 -28.42
CA ILE A 330 9.86 34.07 -27.47
C ILE A 330 9.22 35.31 -28.09
N GLU A 331 9.28 35.46 -29.41
CA GLU A 331 8.82 36.67 -30.09
C GLU A 331 7.31 36.88 -29.90
N GLY A 332 6.53 35.81 -29.93
CA GLY A 332 5.07 35.90 -29.71
C GLY A 332 4.71 36.50 -28.36
N ILE A 333 5.29 35.98 -27.26
CA ILE A 333 5.00 36.51 -25.91
C ILE A 333 5.57 37.91 -25.72
N PHE A 334 6.72 38.21 -26.33
CA PHE A 334 7.29 39.55 -26.30
C PHE A 334 6.36 40.57 -26.97
N GLN A 335 5.85 40.27 -28.17
CA GLN A 335 4.93 41.17 -28.88
C GLN A 335 3.63 41.39 -28.10
N GLU A 336 3.06 40.34 -27.52
CA GLU A 336 1.86 40.46 -26.67
C GLU A 336 2.13 41.30 -25.41
N TYR A 337 3.24 41.04 -24.72
CA TYR A 337 3.63 41.79 -23.54
C TYR A 337 3.91 43.26 -23.85
N ALA A 338 4.68 43.53 -24.91
CA ALA A 338 4.97 44.89 -25.37
C ALA A 338 3.68 45.63 -25.73
N SER A 339 2.72 44.92 -26.35
CA SER A 339 1.44 45.53 -26.71
C SER A 339 0.68 45.99 -25.47
N LYS A 340 0.53 45.10 -24.49
CA LYS A 340 -0.08 45.42 -23.20
C LYS A 340 0.66 46.56 -22.49
N TYR A 341 2.00 46.54 -22.49
CA TYR A 341 2.82 47.55 -21.84
C TYR A 341 2.63 48.94 -22.46
N PHE A 342 2.57 49.05 -23.79
CA PHE A 342 2.31 50.31 -24.47
C PHE A 342 0.88 50.79 -24.23
N ASP A 343 -0.11 49.90 -24.27
CA ASP A 343 -1.49 50.26 -23.94
C ASP A 343 -1.63 50.85 -22.52
N GLU A 344 -0.83 50.38 -21.57
CA GLU A 344 -0.83 50.87 -20.18
C GLU A 344 0.07 52.10 -19.94
N SER A 345 1.22 52.19 -20.62
CA SER A 345 2.26 53.19 -20.31
C SER A 345 2.30 54.37 -21.28
N ASP A 346 2.09 54.13 -22.57
CA ASP A 346 2.09 55.16 -23.61
C ASP A 346 1.26 54.72 -24.83
N PRO A 347 -0.05 55.01 -24.83
CA PRO A 347 -0.94 54.62 -25.93
C PRO A 347 -0.55 55.23 -27.29
N LYS A 348 0.20 56.35 -27.31
CA LYS A 348 0.65 57.02 -28.56
C LYS A 348 1.85 56.34 -29.18
N ALA A 349 2.56 55.47 -28.45
CA ALA A 349 3.68 54.70 -28.96
C ALA A 349 3.29 53.88 -30.21
N TRP A 350 2.04 53.42 -30.30
CA TRP A 350 1.54 52.69 -31.45
C TRP A 350 1.56 53.50 -32.75
N GLU A 351 1.22 54.78 -32.71
CA GLU A 351 1.23 55.65 -33.88
C GLU A 351 2.65 55.83 -34.42
N ALA A 352 3.62 55.99 -33.50
CA ALA A 352 5.03 56.08 -33.85
C ALA A 352 5.55 54.76 -34.45
N ILE A 353 5.17 53.60 -33.87
CA ILE A 353 5.55 52.28 -34.37
C ILE A 353 5.01 52.06 -35.78
N VAL A 354 3.73 52.38 -36.03
CA VAL A 354 3.11 52.26 -37.36
C VAL A 354 3.75 53.21 -38.36
N ALA A 355 4.07 54.45 -37.96
CA ALA A 355 4.74 55.41 -38.83
C ALA A 355 6.18 54.99 -39.19
N ILE A 356 6.89 54.29 -38.31
CA ILE A 356 8.20 53.71 -38.58
C ILE A 356 8.06 52.47 -39.49
N GLU A 357 7.12 51.57 -39.18
CA GLU A 357 6.88 50.35 -39.98
C GLU A 357 6.47 50.69 -41.42
N GLY A 358 5.62 51.71 -41.62
CA GLY A 358 5.21 52.18 -42.94
C GLY A 358 6.33 52.77 -43.80
N LYS A 359 7.50 53.06 -43.23
CA LYS A 359 8.70 53.52 -43.96
C LYS A 359 9.68 52.39 -44.29
N LEU A 360 9.42 51.16 -43.83
CA LEU A 360 10.29 50.01 -44.05
C LEU A 360 9.91 49.29 -45.36
N ASN A 361 10.89 49.15 -46.25
CA ASN A 361 10.79 48.40 -47.51
C ASN A 361 11.87 47.30 -47.53
N GLU A 362 11.77 46.29 -48.40
CA GLU A 362 12.74 45.17 -48.50
C GLU A 362 14.21 45.61 -48.61
N LYS A 363 14.46 46.82 -49.11
CA LYS A 363 15.79 47.44 -49.22
C LYS A 363 16.30 48.06 -47.92
N ASN A 364 15.41 48.55 -47.06
CA ASN A 364 15.73 49.32 -45.84
C ASN A 364 15.46 48.53 -44.55
N VAL A 365 14.95 47.29 -44.65
CA VAL A 365 14.79 46.40 -43.49
C VAL A 365 16.17 45.97 -42.99
N PRO A 366 16.44 46.10 -41.68
CA PRO A 366 17.66 45.59 -41.05
C PRO A 366 17.90 44.12 -41.40
N PHE A 367 19.16 43.74 -41.60
CA PHE A 367 19.53 42.41 -42.11
C PHE A 367 18.94 41.25 -41.27
N ASN A 368 18.87 41.42 -39.94
CA ASN A 368 18.29 40.46 -38.98
C ASN A 368 16.75 40.32 -39.06
N MET A 369 16.07 41.20 -39.79
CA MET A 369 14.62 41.23 -39.94
C MET A 369 14.15 40.87 -41.36
N LYS A 370 15.08 40.65 -42.30
CA LYS A 370 14.76 40.20 -43.66
C LYS A 370 14.11 38.82 -43.67
N GLY A 371 13.05 38.66 -44.47
CA GLY A 371 12.28 37.42 -44.57
C GLY A 371 11.19 37.24 -43.51
N ARG A 372 11.03 38.18 -42.57
CA ARG A 372 9.91 38.20 -41.62
C ARG A 372 8.68 38.88 -42.25
N PRO A 373 7.46 38.39 -42.01
CA PRO A 373 6.25 39.06 -42.47
C PRO A 373 6.05 40.39 -41.71
N PHE A 374 5.81 41.48 -42.44
CA PHE A 374 5.33 42.74 -41.87
C PHE A 374 3.93 42.59 -41.27
N ARG A 375 3.58 43.39 -40.27
CA ARG A 375 2.19 43.41 -39.77
C ARG A 375 1.30 43.95 -40.89
N ARG A 376 0.48 43.08 -41.49
CA ARG A 376 -0.48 43.52 -42.51
C ARG A 376 -1.55 44.39 -41.87
N GLY A 377 -1.46 45.70 -42.12
CA GLY A 377 -2.54 46.69 -42.19
C GLY A 377 -3.65 46.64 -41.12
N GLY A 378 -3.70 47.68 -40.29
CA GLY A 378 -4.97 48.31 -39.88
C GLY A 378 -5.85 47.64 -38.83
N HIS A 379 -5.50 46.47 -38.28
CA HIS A 379 -6.25 45.89 -37.17
C HIS A 379 -5.47 45.96 -35.85
N ARG A 380 -6.10 46.55 -34.81
CA ARG A 380 -5.69 46.49 -33.39
C ARG A 380 -5.61 45.06 -32.81
N SER A 381 -5.68 44.04 -33.65
CA SER A 381 -5.68 42.63 -33.26
C SER A 381 -4.59 41.90 -34.04
N ILE A 382 -3.51 41.59 -33.35
CA ILE A 382 -2.63 40.45 -33.68
C ILE A 382 -3.55 39.22 -33.78
N PRO A 383 -3.42 38.35 -34.81
CA PRO A 383 -4.20 37.14 -34.88
C PRO A 383 -3.83 36.28 -33.67
N VAL A 384 -4.67 36.34 -32.65
CA VAL A 384 -4.69 35.38 -31.56
C VAL A 384 -4.97 34.05 -32.26
N SER A 385 -3.99 33.15 -32.23
CA SER A 385 -4.24 31.75 -32.58
C SER A 385 -5.50 31.31 -31.83
N ASP A 386 -6.40 30.67 -32.56
CA ASP A 386 -7.80 30.41 -32.23
C ASP A 386 -7.98 29.46 -31.03
N ALA A 387 -7.51 29.90 -29.85
CA ALA A 387 -7.56 29.21 -28.57
C ALA A 387 -8.44 29.94 -27.55
N ARG A 388 -8.94 31.14 -27.89
CA ARG A 388 -9.83 31.95 -27.04
C ARG A 388 -11.29 31.48 -26.99
N ARG A 389 -11.69 30.46 -27.77
CA ARG A 389 -13.06 29.91 -27.73
C ARG A 389 -13.31 28.76 -26.74
N ARG A 390 -12.39 28.48 -25.79
CA ARG A 390 -12.60 27.44 -24.76
C ARG A 390 -12.36 27.86 -23.30
N SER A 391 -12.17 29.15 -23.01
CA SER A 391 -11.94 29.61 -21.63
C SER A 391 -12.96 30.61 -21.11
N GLY A 392 -14.09 30.77 -21.81
CA GLY A 392 -15.21 31.58 -21.33
C GLY A 392 -16.32 30.67 -20.82
N ASP A 393 -16.18 30.19 -19.58
CA ASP A 393 -17.30 29.79 -18.74
C ASP A 393 -16.88 30.03 -17.29
N GLY A 394 -17.78 30.66 -16.52
CA GLY A 394 -17.58 30.97 -15.11
C GLY A 394 -17.05 29.76 -14.35
N TRP A 395 -16.05 29.99 -13.51
CA TRP A 395 -15.41 28.97 -12.69
C TRP A 395 -16.46 28.19 -11.90
N PRO A 396 -16.69 26.91 -12.17
CA PRO A 396 -17.44 26.08 -11.25
C PRO A 396 -16.55 25.89 -10.02
N ALA A 397 -17.11 26.25 -8.88
CA ALA A 397 -16.57 25.87 -7.59
C ALA A 397 -16.40 24.34 -7.55
N GLN A 398 -15.28 23.92 -6.97
CA GLN A 398 -15.02 22.61 -6.40
C GLN A 398 -14.80 21.44 -7.39
N CYS A 399 -13.65 20.79 -7.22
CA CYS A 399 -13.42 19.43 -7.70
C CYS A 399 -14.54 18.52 -7.17
N GLY A 400 -15.43 18.07 -8.05
CA GLY A 400 -16.46 17.09 -7.71
C GLY A 400 -15.88 15.66 -7.61
N PRO A 401 -16.45 14.79 -6.76
CA PRO A 401 -16.06 13.38 -6.68
C PRO A 401 -16.23 12.66 -8.02
N LEU A 402 -15.36 11.67 -8.27
CA LEU A 402 -15.51 10.69 -9.34
C LEU A 402 -16.93 10.10 -9.35
N ARG A 403 -17.68 10.33 -10.45
CA ARG A 403 -18.96 9.68 -10.71
C ARG A 403 -18.80 8.15 -10.78
N GLN A 404 -19.84 7.46 -10.34
CA GLN A 404 -19.91 6.02 -10.04
C GLN A 404 -19.73 5.06 -11.24
N ASP A 405 -19.31 5.53 -12.41
CA ASP A 405 -19.38 4.76 -13.66
C ASP A 405 -18.23 3.77 -13.87
N LEU A 406 -17.28 3.70 -12.93
CA LEU A 406 -16.11 2.80 -12.94
C LEU A 406 -16.45 1.30 -12.98
N PHE A 407 -17.69 0.88 -12.69
CA PHE A 407 -18.02 -0.54 -12.54
C PHE A 407 -19.10 -1.10 -13.49
N ARG A 408 -19.55 -0.34 -14.51
CA ARG A 408 -20.42 -0.91 -15.56
C ARG A 408 -19.67 -1.49 -16.76
N GLN A 409 -18.41 -1.09 -16.99
CA GLN A 409 -17.59 -1.62 -18.10
C GLN A 409 -16.69 -2.80 -17.71
N ASP A 410 -16.75 -3.25 -16.45
CA ASP A 410 -15.91 -4.33 -15.91
C ASP A 410 -16.36 -5.76 -16.28
N ARG A 411 -17.32 -5.92 -17.21
CA ARG A 411 -17.63 -7.24 -17.81
C ARG A 411 -16.70 -7.60 -18.97
N ARG A 412 -15.93 -6.67 -19.53
CA ARG A 412 -14.98 -6.96 -20.62
C ARG A 412 -13.54 -7.19 -20.15
N LEU A 413 -13.13 -6.59 -19.04
CA LEU A 413 -11.81 -6.82 -18.44
C LEU A 413 -11.70 -8.18 -17.74
N ALA A 414 -12.80 -8.74 -17.23
CA ALA A 414 -12.82 -10.10 -16.68
C ALA A 414 -12.76 -11.22 -17.74
N ALA A 415 -13.02 -10.90 -19.03
CA ALA A 415 -13.02 -11.88 -20.12
C ALA A 415 -11.68 -11.98 -20.87
N ALA A 416 -10.72 -11.08 -20.60
CA ALA A 416 -9.38 -11.11 -21.21
C ALA A 416 -8.30 -11.71 -20.27
N ALA A 417 -8.72 -12.21 -19.10
CA ALA A 417 -7.88 -12.91 -18.13
C ALA A 417 -8.55 -14.21 -17.64
N ALA A 418 -9.19 -14.93 -18.57
CA ALA A 418 -9.64 -16.31 -18.43
C ALA A 418 -8.89 -17.20 -19.41
#